data_AF-A0A524M9M4-F1
#
_entry.id   AF-A0A524M9M4-F1
#
_cell.length_a   1.000
_cell.length_b   1.000
_cell.length_c   1.000
_cell.angle_alpha   90.00
_cell.angle_beta   90.00
_cell.angle_gamma   90.00
#
_symmetry.space_group_name_H-M   'P 1'
#
loop_
_entity.id
_entity.type
_entity.pdbx_description
1 polymer ?
#
loop_
_entity_poly.entity_id
_entity_poly.type
_entity_poly.pdbx_seq_one_letter_code
_entity_poly.pdbx_strand_id
1 'polypeptide(L)'
;MSRRVFLLTIVIFTFLLSMNLVSASNVIEDTTFVPAQWTGGLIIDHTCVDLNAIPSEYIEAAQDDVKIHYAHTSHGGQITAGLSQIESTNATFAVSIASLSLPTDTGALCMYDGNSPHTYITPDL
;
A
#
# COMPACT_ATOMS: atom_id res chain seq x y z
N MET A 1 -23.48 -54.93 15.05
CA MET A 1 -23.01 -53.90 14.09
C MET A 1 -21.53 -54.14 13.82
N SER A 2 -21.12 -54.32 12.57
CA SER A 2 -19.70 -54.63 12.29
C SER A 2 -18.84 -53.38 12.55
N ARG A 3 -17.59 -53.56 13.03
CA ARG A 3 -16.64 -52.46 13.28
C ARG A 3 -16.53 -51.48 12.09
N ARG A 4 -16.70 -51.98 10.86
CA ARG A 4 -16.70 -51.19 9.63
C ARG A 4 -17.92 -50.27 9.50
N VAL A 5 -19.10 -50.74 9.88
CA VAL A 5 -20.35 -49.96 9.84
C VAL A 5 -20.35 -48.87 10.92
N PHE A 6 -19.78 -49.15 12.09
CA PHE A 6 -19.64 -48.17 13.18
C PHE A 6 -18.63 -47.05 12.83
N LEU A 7 -17.50 -47.38 12.20
CA LEU A 7 -16.53 -46.39 11.75
C LEU A 7 -17.08 -45.49 10.64
N LEU A 8 -17.81 -46.06 9.68
CA LEU A 8 -18.45 -45.30 8.60
C LEU A 8 -19.49 -44.30 9.12
N THR A 9 -20.26 -44.69 10.14
CA THR A 9 -21.26 -43.80 10.74
C THR A 9 -20.63 -42.63 11.49
N ILE A 10 -19.50 -42.84 12.19
CA ILE A 10 -18.75 -41.75 12.84
C ILE A 10 -18.19 -40.77 11.81
N VAL A 11 -17.57 -41.26 10.72
CA VAL A 11 -16.97 -40.38 9.70
C VAL A 11 -18.04 -39.50 9.03
N ILE A 12 -19.20 -40.07 8.69
CA ILE A 12 -20.31 -39.32 8.10
C ILE A 12 -20.84 -38.28 9.10
N PHE A 13 -20.97 -38.64 10.37
CA PHE A 13 -21.43 -37.71 11.40
C PHE A 13 -20.43 -36.56 11.64
N THR A 14 -19.12 -36.83 11.61
CA THR A 14 -18.09 -35.79 11.72
C THR A 14 -18.04 -34.86 10.50
N PHE A 15 -18.29 -35.39 9.30
CA PHE A 15 -18.35 -34.59 8.07
C PHE A 15 -19.60 -33.70 8.03
N LEU A 16 -20.73 -34.20 8.53
CA LEU A 16 -21.97 -33.42 8.63
C LEU A 16 -21.91 -32.34 9.73
N LEU A 17 -21.15 -32.57 10.80
CA LEU A 17 -20.99 -31.59 11.89
C LEU A 17 -20.11 -30.38 11.50
N SER A 18 -19.22 -30.54 10.53
CA SER A 18 -18.33 -29.46 10.05
C SER A 18 -18.98 -28.48 9.08
N MET A 19 -20.25 -28.66 8.70
CA MET A 19 -20.94 -27.80 7.74
C MET A 19 -21.79 -26.69 8.37
N ASN A 20 -21.41 -26.19 9.54
CA ASN A 20 -22.13 -25.09 10.18
C ASN A 20 -21.64 -23.71 9.70
N LEU A 21 -22.56 -23.05 8.98
CA LEU A 21 -22.83 -21.61 8.96
C LEU A 21 -21.72 -20.67 8.43
N VAL A 22 -21.64 -20.54 7.11
CA VAL A 22 -21.24 -19.26 6.51
C VAL A 22 -22.30 -18.23 6.87
N SER A 23 -21.99 -17.32 7.80
CA SER A 23 -22.79 -16.09 7.92
C SER A 23 -22.58 -15.28 6.65
N ALA A 24 -23.67 -14.97 5.95
CA ALA A 24 -23.64 -13.92 4.95
C ALA A 24 -23.33 -12.61 5.65
N SER A 25 -22.16 -12.04 5.39
CA SER A 25 -21.87 -10.66 5.77
C SER A 25 -22.84 -9.76 5.03
N ASN A 26 -23.70 -9.03 5.75
CA ASN A 26 -24.48 -7.95 5.15
C ASN A 26 -23.48 -6.88 4.73
N VAL A 27 -23.23 -6.75 3.43
CA VAL A 27 -22.51 -5.59 2.89
C VAL A 27 -23.44 -4.40 3.07
N ILE A 28 -23.13 -3.53 4.02
CA ILE A 28 -23.75 -2.20 4.09
C ILE A 28 -23.14 -1.43 2.91
N GLU A 29 -23.87 -1.36 1.81
CA GLU A 29 -23.54 -0.45 0.72
C GLU A 29 -23.83 0.99 1.19
N ASP A 30 -22.86 1.58 1.88
CA ASP A 30 -22.83 3.02 2.09
C ASP A 30 -22.54 3.69 0.74
N THR A 31 -23.62 3.94 0.00
CA THR A 31 -23.62 4.64 -1.29
C THR A 31 -23.62 6.15 -1.12
N THR A 32 -23.51 6.67 0.11
CA THR A 32 -23.44 8.11 0.35
C THR A 32 -22.00 8.59 0.23
N PHE A 33 -21.65 9.12 -0.94
CA PHE A 33 -20.44 9.91 -1.09
C PHE A 33 -20.56 11.16 -0.23
N VAL A 34 -19.98 11.14 0.97
CA VAL A 34 -19.82 12.33 1.81
C VAL A 34 -18.49 12.97 1.39
N PRO A 35 -18.51 14.08 0.63
CA PRO A 35 -17.28 14.81 0.40
C PRO A 35 -16.75 15.30 1.75
N ALA A 36 -15.44 15.17 1.97
CA ALA A 36 -14.80 15.76 3.13
C ALA A 36 -15.01 17.29 3.09
N GLN A 37 -16.00 17.79 3.84
CA GLN A 37 -16.33 19.20 3.89
C GLN A 37 -15.67 19.83 5.12
N TRP A 38 -14.42 20.26 4.98
CA TRP A 38 -13.76 21.11 5.96
C TRP A 38 -14.04 22.57 5.60
N THR A 39 -14.51 23.39 6.55
CA THR A 39 -14.88 24.81 6.30
C THR A 39 -13.66 25.74 6.11
N GLY A 40 -12.47 25.17 5.91
CA GLY A 40 -11.20 25.87 5.66
C GLY A 40 -10.21 25.03 4.83
N GLY A 41 -8.95 25.45 4.75
CA GLY A 41 -7.88 24.59 4.21
C GLY A 41 -7.54 23.45 5.16
N LEU A 42 -7.23 22.27 4.62
CA LEU A 42 -6.63 21.17 5.39
C LEU A 42 -5.14 21.45 5.54
N ILE A 43 -4.68 21.67 6.78
CA ILE A 43 -3.25 21.79 7.07
C ILE A 43 -2.76 20.41 7.52
N ILE A 44 -1.90 19.81 6.71
CA ILE A 44 -1.25 18.54 7.06
C ILE A 44 -0.06 18.84 7.96
N ASP A 45 -0.12 18.35 9.19
CA ASP A 45 1.00 18.42 10.13
C ASP A 45 2.07 17.39 9.72
N HIS A 46 3.16 17.85 9.12
CA HIS A 46 4.28 17.00 8.73
C HIS A 46 5.21 16.66 9.91
N THR A 47 4.88 17.06 11.15
CA THR A 47 5.63 16.75 12.37
C THR A 47 5.02 15.60 13.18
N CYS A 48 3.90 15.04 12.71
CA CYS A 48 3.16 14.01 13.44
C CYS A 48 3.78 12.59 13.38
N VAL A 49 4.88 12.41 12.65
CA VAL A 49 5.59 11.13 12.51
C VAL A 49 7.04 11.29 12.97
N ASP A 50 7.49 10.41 13.89
CA ASP A 50 8.91 10.31 14.25
C ASP A 50 9.63 9.38 13.28
N LEU A 51 10.39 9.97 12.35
CA LEU A 51 11.17 9.22 11.37
C LEU A 51 12.29 8.39 12.02
N ASN A 52 12.75 8.76 13.22
CA ASN A 52 13.78 8.00 13.93
C ASN A 52 13.25 6.69 14.54
N ALA A 53 11.93 6.51 14.58
CA ALA A 53 11.31 5.28 15.02
C ALA A 53 11.39 4.18 13.94
N ILE A 54 11.82 4.50 12.71
CA ILE A 54 12.02 3.54 11.62
C ILE A 54 13.41 2.90 11.80
N PRO A 55 13.50 1.58 12.06
CA PRO A 55 14.77 0.87 12.11
C PRO A 55 15.54 1.01 10.79
N SER A 56 16.86 1.21 10.88
CA SER A 56 17.69 1.42 9.68
C SER A 56 17.67 0.20 8.75
N GLU A 57 17.55 -1.02 9.29
CA GLU A 57 17.47 -2.23 8.46
C GLU A 57 16.29 -2.22 7.49
N TYR A 58 15.18 -1.53 7.81
CA TYR A 58 14.05 -1.42 6.89
C TYR A 58 14.26 -0.35 5.82
N ILE A 59 15.02 0.70 6.14
CA ILE A 59 15.40 1.72 5.16
C ILE A 59 16.38 1.10 4.17
N GLU A 60 17.42 0.42 4.66
CA GLU A 60 18.42 -0.28 3.86
C GLU A 60 17.78 -1.35 2.97
N ALA A 61 16.91 -2.21 3.53
CA ALA A 61 16.20 -3.21 2.74
C ALA A 61 15.30 -2.58 1.67
N ALA A 62 14.67 -1.43 1.95
CA ALA A 62 13.88 -0.73 0.94
C ALA A 62 14.77 -0.17 -0.19
N GLN A 63 15.93 0.41 0.15
CA GLN A 63 16.88 0.93 -0.84
C GLN A 63 17.44 -0.20 -1.75
N ASP A 64 17.74 -1.36 -1.15
CA ASP A 64 18.31 -2.50 -1.86
C ASP A 64 17.25 -3.23 -2.71
N ASP A 65 16.14 -3.63 -2.10
CA ASP A 65 15.23 -4.61 -2.69
C ASP A 65 13.98 -4.01 -3.33
N VAL A 66 13.59 -2.80 -2.94
CA VAL A 66 12.38 -2.15 -3.49
C VAL A 66 12.73 -1.31 -4.71
N LYS A 67 11.93 -1.46 -5.75
CA LYS A 67 11.99 -0.66 -6.98
C LYS A 67 10.56 -0.23 -7.32
N ILE A 68 10.35 1.08 -7.46
CA ILE A 68 9.01 1.65 -7.58
C ILE A 68 8.82 2.20 -8.98
N HIS A 69 7.73 1.81 -9.64
CA HIS A 69 7.15 2.60 -10.72
C HIS A 69 5.96 3.37 -10.15
N TYR A 70 6.09 4.69 -10.09
CA TYR A 70 5.08 5.58 -9.55
C TYR A 70 4.41 6.37 -10.69
N ALA A 71 3.29 5.82 -11.16
CA ALA A 71 2.44 6.43 -12.17
C ALA A 71 1.39 7.32 -11.49
N HIS A 72 1.53 8.64 -11.61
CA HIS A 72 0.61 9.59 -10.98
C HIS A 72 0.18 10.74 -11.89
N THR A 73 -0.84 11.47 -11.45
CA THR A 73 -1.40 12.67 -12.09
C THR A 73 -1.57 13.77 -11.05
N SER A 74 -1.77 15.02 -11.51
CA SER A 74 -2.03 16.25 -10.73
C SER A 74 -1.46 16.30 -9.30
N HIS A 75 -2.21 15.75 -8.33
CA HIS A 75 -1.91 15.81 -6.91
C HIS A 75 -0.91 14.76 -6.42
N GLY A 76 -0.66 13.69 -7.19
CA GLY A 76 0.23 12.61 -6.77
C GLY A 76 1.69 13.02 -6.63
N GLY A 77 2.11 14.13 -7.25
CA GLY A 77 3.45 14.69 -7.09
C GLY A 77 3.80 15.08 -5.64
N GLN A 78 2.82 15.14 -4.74
CA GLN A 78 3.06 15.31 -3.31
C GLN A 78 3.96 14.21 -2.71
N ILE A 79 3.90 12.97 -3.23
CA ILE A 79 4.74 11.88 -2.75
C ILE A 79 6.20 12.09 -3.13
N THR A 80 6.50 12.42 -4.39
CA THR A 80 7.88 12.64 -4.84
C THR A 80 8.46 13.90 -4.20
N ALA A 81 7.68 14.97 -4.07
CA ALA A 81 8.08 16.17 -3.33
C ALA A 81 8.36 15.89 -1.84
N GLY A 82 7.52 15.08 -1.19
CA GLY A 82 7.70 14.68 0.21
C GLY A 82 8.97 13.85 0.40
N LEU A 83 9.24 12.88 -0.49
CA LEU A 83 10.46 12.07 -0.45
C LEU A 83 11.72 12.94 -0.57
N SER A 84 11.77 13.86 -1.54
CA SER A 84 12.90 14.79 -1.67
C SER A 84 13.07 15.69 -0.45
N GLN A 85 11.98 16.14 0.19
CA GLN A 85 12.04 16.94 1.41
C GLN A 85 12.62 16.14 2.59
N ILE A 86 12.22 14.87 2.75
CA ILE A 86 12.75 13.98 3.79
C ILE A 86 14.25 13.76 3.57
N GLU A 87 14.68 13.39 2.36
CA GLU A 87 16.10 13.21 2.02
C GLU A 87 16.92 14.47 2.32
N SER A 88 16.41 15.65 1.94
CA SER A 88 17.12 16.92 2.19
C SER A 88 17.34 17.22 3.67
N THR A 89 16.50 16.67 4.54
CA THR A 89 16.58 16.83 5.99
C THR A 89 17.43 15.74 6.62
N ASN A 90 17.40 14.52 6.07
CA ASN A 90 18.14 13.37 6.57
C ASN A 90 18.55 12.44 5.40
N ALA A 91 19.85 12.44 5.11
CA ALA A 91 20.44 11.65 4.02
C ALA A 91 20.33 10.13 4.18
N THR A 92 19.97 9.60 5.37
CA THR A 92 19.64 8.18 5.53
C THR A 92 18.48 7.76 4.64
N PHE A 93 17.54 8.67 4.36
CA PHE A 93 16.39 8.44 3.49
C PHE A 93 16.69 8.80 2.02
N ALA A 94 17.89 8.47 1.53
CA ALA A 94 18.28 8.78 0.17
C ALA A 94 17.30 8.20 -0.86
N VAL A 95 16.95 9.00 -1.88
CA VAL A 95 16.05 8.62 -2.96
C VAL A 95 16.65 8.96 -4.31
N SER A 96 16.43 8.08 -5.29
CA SER A 96 16.75 8.38 -6.69
C SER A 96 15.48 8.31 -7.50
N ILE A 97 15.04 9.47 -8.00
CA ILE A 97 13.79 9.61 -8.73
C ILE A 97 14.11 10.05 -10.16
N ALA A 98 13.74 9.25 -11.15
CA ALA A 98 13.97 9.56 -12.54
C ALA A 98 12.69 9.44 -13.37
N SER A 99 12.53 10.34 -14.34
CA SER A 99 11.42 10.28 -15.29
C SER A 99 11.75 9.33 -16.44
N LEU A 100 10.76 8.55 -16.87
CA LEU A 100 10.81 7.66 -18.04
C LEU A 100 11.77 6.45 -17.96
N SER A 101 12.45 6.26 -16.84
CA SER A 101 13.29 5.09 -16.57
C SER A 101 13.43 4.86 -15.07
N LEU A 102 13.56 3.60 -14.65
CA LEU A 102 13.93 3.25 -13.28
C LEU A 102 15.44 3.51 -13.07
N PRO A 103 15.83 4.37 -12.11
CA PRO A 103 17.23 4.57 -11.78
C PRO A 103 17.81 3.35 -11.05
N THR A 104 19.13 3.30 -10.93
CA THR A 104 19.86 2.16 -10.34
C THR A 104 20.91 2.60 -9.32
N ASP A 105 20.74 3.77 -8.71
CA ASP A 105 21.65 4.30 -7.71
C ASP A 105 21.65 3.40 -6.46
N THR A 106 22.83 2.94 -6.06
CA THR A 106 22.99 2.10 -4.88
C THR A 106 22.86 2.93 -3.62
N GLY A 107 22.20 2.38 -2.59
CA GLY A 107 21.98 3.09 -1.33
C GLY A 107 20.90 4.18 -1.40
N ALA A 108 20.04 4.16 -2.43
CA ALA A 108 18.91 5.06 -2.56
C ALA A 108 17.65 4.30 -3.00
N LEU A 109 16.49 4.74 -2.52
CA LEU A 109 15.22 4.17 -2.97
C LEU A 109 14.97 4.63 -4.41
N CYS A 110 15.09 3.70 -5.35
CA CYS A 110 14.94 3.99 -6.77
C CYS A 110 13.47 3.99 -7.20
N MET A 111 13.03 5.13 -7.74
CA MET A 111 11.66 5.36 -8.21
C MET A 111 11.69 5.86 -9.66
N TYR A 112 11.02 5.14 -10.54
CA TYR A 112 10.59 5.65 -11.83
C TYR A 112 9.31 6.46 -11.63
N ASP A 113 9.39 7.78 -11.83
CA ASP A 113 8.26 8.69 -11.83
C ASP A 113 7.71 8.91 -13.26
N GLY A 114 6.45 8.56 -13.50
CA GLY A 114 5.74 8.94 -14.74
C GLY A 114 4.91 7.83 -15.39
N ASN A 115 4.28 8.17 -16.51
CA ASN A 115 3.31 7.34 -17.24
C ASN A 115 3.75 7.11 -18.70
N SER A 116 4.88 6.43 -18.91
CA SER A 116 5.45 6.23 -20.26
C SER A 116 4.38 5.83 -21.29
N PRO A 117 4.32 6.52 -22.46
CA PRO A 117 5.32 7.46 -22.98
C PRO A 117 5.24 8.90 -22.44
N HIS A 118 4.29 9.22 -21.56
CA HIS A 118 4.05 10.56 -21.05
C HIS A 118 4.67 10.76 -19.66
N THR A 119 5.25 11.94 -19.42
CA THR A 119 5.70 12.32 -18.07
C THR A 119 4.55 12.76 -17.18
N TYR A 120 3.39 13.06 -17.77
CA TYR A 120 2.20 13.49 -17.05
C TYR A 120 0.94 13.18 -17.87
N ILE A 121 -0.11 12.69 -17.20
CA ILE A 121 -1.45 12.53 -17.79
C ILE A 121 -2.37 13.53 -17.08
N THR A 122 -2.91 14.50 -17.81
CA THR A 122 -4.03 15.31 -17.32
C THR A 122 -5.25 14.42 -17.19
N PRO A 123 -5.97 14.43 -16.05
CA PRO A 123 -7.30 13.81 -15.99
C PRO A 123 -8.17 14.35 -17.13
N ASP A 124 -8.88 13.47 -17.82
CA ASP A 124 -9.92 13.89 -18.76
C ASP A 124 -10.96 14.70 -17.97
N LEU A 125 -11.23 15.92 -18.43
CA LEU A 125 -12.23 16.82 -17.85
C LEU A 125 -13.64 16.49 -18.37
#